data_AF-A0A6A0HSD8-F1
#
_entry.id   AF-A0A6A0HSD8-F1
#
_cell.length_a   1.000
_cell.length_b   1.000
_cell.length_c   1.000
_cell.angle_alpha   90.00
_cell.angle_beta   90.00
_cell.angle_gamma   90.00
#
_symmetry.space_group_name_H-M   'P 1'
#
loop_
_entity.id
_entity.type
_entity.pdbx_description
1 polymer ?
#
loop_
_entity_poly.entity_id
_entity_poly.type
_entity_poly.pdbx_seq_one_letter_code
_entity_poly.pdbx_strand_id
1 'polypeptide(L)'
;MKTKFATFTLLSALLLTAPLVFAQYSGGSGDGYVSSRSDDILYEGTTPIVTGDELPDVVHHLTINNPAGVTLSKSITLTGTLSVLNGDFNLNGNVITLGEYATLVETPGNIIIGGGGNLTVTRTLNDLTQGQNVANLGLTIKTAVPLGSTTIARGNELQQINPNKISTPRFFDVTPTNNQNLNATVEFRYDESEIEGVPEADLALFISHDAVALANAAPVKGMAQIAADPTWEFLGGNVVSSTKTISKGGVGGFSRLAIARGYVLFADEYVKIDGHKFSQGDIHSNGKIIFDKGDRSKHTGNLTAVKYIDIEKYNTIDGNVYAGIYLDISSRATVTGEAVAPATVANINLPTPVFTAPQSGKERVPKKGSLTLPPGNYGEIEVESRGTLYLTSGDYFIDELECDDGAVISIDVANGPVNINVVSKLEFEKEVEINITPQGPAASNQVTFTTLQHKEVKIGDESFVQGWLIAPNAEVDLREECVFKGSIVAKAISVEEKVILVPHSYTSDLPRPKLSASGEVDATEVTITDYELSQNYPNPFNPSTTIRFSIPQAGAVQLAIYNITGQEVRRLVSGAMNAGRHSVVWDGKDNSGQSVPSGIYLYRLRVNDFVHTRKMSFVK
;
A
#
# COMPACT_ATOMS: atom_id res chain seq x y z
N MET A 1 0.40 -26.51 80.04
CA MET A 1 0.03 -27.89 79.66
C MET A 1 -0.69 -27.80 78.31
N LYS A 2 -0.39 -28.71 77.37
CA LYS A 2 -0.58 -28.58 75.91
C LYS A 2 -1.97 -29.04 75.40
N THR A 3 -2.35 -28.47 74.26
CA THR A 3 -3.49 -28.75 73.35
C THR A 3 -3.34 -30.03 72.53
N LYS A 4 -4.45 -30.77 72.21
CA LYS A 4 -4.63 -31.74 71.09
C LYS A 4 -6.14 -32.09 70.90
N PHE A 5 -6.73 -31.85 69.71
CA PHE A 5 -7.03 -32.74 68.55
C PHE A 5 -8.26 -33.68 68.66
N ALA A 6 -9.17 -33.62 67.66
CA ALA A 6 -9.93 -34.77 67.15
C ALA A 6 -10.52 -34.52 65.74
N THR A 7 -10.58 -35.62 64.99
CA THR A 7 -10.68 -35.84 63.53
C THR A 7 -12.11 -35.79 62.97
N PHE A 8 -12.30 -35.45 61.69
CA PHE A 8 -13.56 -35.65 60.94
C PHE A 8 -13.38 -36.75 59.88
N THR A 9 -14.30 -37.71 59.86
CA THR A 9 -14.35 -38.86 58.94
C THR A 9 -15.49 -38.67 57.93
N LEU A 10 -15.25 -38.98 56.65
CA LEU A 10 -16.20 -38.88 55.55
C LEU A 10 -17.42 -39.81 55.72
N LEU A 11 -18.61 -39.31 55.36
CA LEU A 11 -19.78 -40.14 55.04
C LEU A 11 -20.23 -39.85 53.60
N SER A 12 -20.22 -40.92 52.80
CA SER A 12 -20.60 -40.99 51.39
C SER A 12 -22.09 -40.71 51.14
N ALA A 13 -22.40 -39.81 50.21
CA ALA A 13 -23.73 -39.66 49.62
C ALA A 13 -23.73 -40.15 48.17
N LEU A 14 -24.66 -41.07 47.92
CA LEU A 14 -24.97 -41.76 46.68
C LEU A 14 -25.31 -40.75 45.56
N LEU A 15 -24.49 -40.65 44.51
CA LEU A 15 -24.86 -39.95 43.27
C LEU A 15 -25.68 -40.91 42.41
N LEU A 16 -27.00 -40.69 42.36
CA LEU A 16 -27.83 -41.20 41.27
C LEU A 16 -27.40 -40.52 39.97
N THR A 17 -26.61 -41.20 39.14
CA THR A 17 -26.38 -40.81 37.75
C THR A 17 -27.62 -41.18 36.94
N ALA A 18 -28.54 -40.23 36.76
CA ALA A 18 -29.46 -40.31 35.63
C ALA A 18 -28.62 -40.16 34.34
N PRO A 19 -28.78 -41.02 33.32
CA PRO A 19 -28.07 -40.84 32.08
C PRO A 19 -28.55 -39.53 31.44
N LEU A 20 -27.64 -38.59 31.24
CA LEU A 20 -27.83 -37.47 30.33
C LEU A 20 -28.11 -38.07 28.95
N VAL A 21 -29.34 -37.91 28.48
CA VAL A 21 -29.68 -38.23 27.09
C VAL A 21 -29.12 -37.11 26.24
N PHE A 22 -27.98 -37.37 25.60
CA PHE A 22 -27.37 -36.47 24.63
C PHE A 22 -28.10 -36.64 23.29
N ALA A 23 -28.66 -35.56 22.74
CA ALA A 23 -29.08 -35.54 21.35
C ALA A 23 -27.86 -35.30 20.47
N GLN A 24 -27.35 -36.34 19.81
CA GLN A 24 -26.47 -36.14 18.65
C GLN A 24 -27.34 -35.61 17.51
N TYR A 25 -27.06 -34.38 17.05
CA TYR A 25 -27.49 -33.95 15.73
C TYR A 25 -26.49 -34.50 14.72
N SER A 26 -26.88 -35.54 13.98
CA SER A 26 -26.02 -36.30 13.06
C SER A 26 -25.99 -35.72 11.63
N GLY A 27 -26.41 -34.47 11.45
CA GLY A 27 -26.53 -33.83 10.13
C GLY A 27 -25.24 -33.32 9.49
N GLY A 28 -24.08 -33.39 10.15
CA GLY A 28 -22.80 -32.86 9.66
C GLY A 28 -21.75 -33.94 9.38
N SER A 29 -20.87 -33.72 8.40
CA SER A 29 -19.66 -34.53 8.23
C SER A 29 -18.55 -34.03 9.17
N GLY A 30 -18.16 -34.85 10.16
CA GLY A 30 -17.09 -34.53 11.14
C GLY A 30 -17.45 -34.95 12.57
N ASP A 31 -16.45 -35.30 13.40
CA ASP A 31 -16.61 -35.79 14.78
C ASP A 31 -16.89 -34.64 15.78
N GLY A 32 -18.00 -33.92 15.61
CA GLY A 32 -18.41 -32.80 16.48
C GLY A 32 -19.38 -33.20 17.61
N TYR A 33 -19.09 -32.80 18.84
CA TYR A 33 -19.98 -32.99 20.00
C TYR A 33 -20.96 -31.82 20.15
N VAL A 34 -22.28 -32.09 20.09
CA VAL A 34 -23.35 -31.12 20.35
C VAL A 34 -23.88 -31.31 21.78
N SER A 35 -23.66 -30.35 22.68
CA SER A 35 -24.34 -30.33 23.98
C SER A 35 -25.52 -29.36 23.94
N SER A 36 -26.74 -29.86 23.75
CA SER A 36 -27.93 -29.02 23.79
C SER A 36 -28.46 -28.87 25.22
N ARG A 37 -28.45 -27.63 25.72
CA ARG A 37 -29.41 -27.19 26.74
C ARG A 37 -30.40 -26.28 26.03
N SER A 38 -31.47 -26.90 25.55
CA SER A 38 -32.58 -26.40 24.71
C SER A 38 -32.28 -25.55 23.48
N ASP A 39 -31.29 -24.65 23.43
CA ASP A 39 -31.00 -23.81 22.25
C ASP A 39 -29.51 -23.42 22.13
N ASP A 40 -28.63 -23.89 23.01
CA ASP A 40 -27.19 -23.64 22.97
C ASP A 40 -26.45 -24.74 22.17
N ILE A 41 -25.53 -24.33 21.29
CA ILE A 41 -24.80 -25.21 20.36
C ILE A 41 -23.31 -24.94 20.46
N LEU A 42 -22.54 -26.01 20.57
CA LEU A 42 -21.08 -26.02 20.56
C LEU A 42 -20.61 -26.89 19.40
N TYR A 43 -19.65 -26.39 18.62
CA TYR A 43 -18.88 -27.16 17.65
C TYR A 43 -17.42 -27.23 18.09
N GLU A 44 -16.98 -28.44 18.43
CA GLU A 44 -15.60 -28.75 18.81
C GLU A 44 -15.11 -30.01 18.08
N GLY A 45 -13.81 -30.16 17.87
CA GLY A 45 -13.25 -31.29 17.14
C GLY A 45 -11.82 -31.03 16.66
N THR A 46 -11.32 -31.91 15.80
CA THR A 46 -9.99 -31.77 15.16
C THR A 46 -10.04 -31.88 13.63
N THR A 47 -11.22 -32.14 13.07
CA THR A 47 -11.47 -32.20 11.63
C THR A 47 -12.45 -31.10 11.24
N PRO A 48 -12.42 -30.58 10.00
CA PRO A 48 -13.35 -29.55 9.56
C PRO A 48 -14.81 -30.02 9.69
N ILE A 49 -15.69 -29.16 10.20
CA ILE A 49 -17.12 -29.46 10.40
C ILE A 49 -17.99 -28.60 9.47
N VAL A 50 -19.06 -29.17 8.95
CA VAL A 50 -20.19 -28.43 8.34
C VAL A 50 -21.42 -28.58 9.25
N THR A 51 -22.10 -27.49 9.60
CA THR A 51 -23.15 -27.49 10.64
C THR A 51 -24.37 -28.38 10.30
N GLY A 52 -24.63 -28.65 9.01
CA GLY A 52 -25.71 -29.52 8.52
C GLY A 52 -27.10 -28.87 8.51
N ASP A 53 -28.07 -29.48 7.81
CA ASP A 53 -29.43 -28.92 7.64
C ASP A 53 -30.27 -28.95 8.93
N GLU A 54 -29.85 -29.78 9.88
CA GLU A 54 -30.55 -30.00 11.15
C GLU A 54 -30.28 -28.92 12.21
N LEU A 55 -29.36 -27.98 11.94
CA LEU A 55 -29.15 -26.79 12.77
C LEU A 55 -30.50 -26.06 12.97
N PRO A 56 -30.92 -25.65 14.18
CA PRO A 56 -32.15 -24.89 14.36
C PRO A 56 -32.13 -23.54 13.65
N ASP A 57 -33.30 -23.05 13.21
CA ASP A 57 -33.43 -21.71 12.60
C ASP A 57 -33.20 -20.57 13.61
N VAL A 58 -33.46 -20.85 14.90
CA VAL A 58 -33.18 -19.97 16.02
C VAL A 58 -32.26 -20.71 16.99
N VAL A 59 -31.11 -20.13 17.26
CA VAL A 59 -30.10 -20.64 18.19
C VAL A 59 -29.93 -19.59 19.30
N HIS A 60 -29.75 -20.03 20.54
CA HIS A 60 -29.50 -19.12 21.65
C HIS A 60 -28.01 -18.77 21.73
N HIS A 61 -27.15 -19.69 22.17
CA HIS A 61 -25.69 -19.56 22.08
C HIS A 61 -25.12 -20.44 20.96
N LEU A 62 -24.19 -19.90 20.16
CA LEU A 62 -23.40 -20.69 19.20
C LEU A 62 -21.91 -20.51 19.50
N THR A 63 -21.22 -21.61 19.78
CA THR A 63 -19.79 -21.61 20.11
C THR A 63 -19.00 -22.42 19.10
N ILE A 64 -17.96 -21.81 18.52
CA ILE A 64 -17.00 -22.41 17.61
C ILE A 64 -15.69 -22.59 18.36
N ASN A 65 -15.34 -23.85 18.63
CA ASN A 65 -14.14 -24.25 19.34
C ASN A 65 -13.51 -25.47 18.64
N ASN A 66 -13.40 -25.39 17.32
CA ASN A 66 -12.80 -26.42 16.48
C ASN A 66 -11.65 -25.80 15.66
N PRO A 67 -10.37 -26.07 15.98
CA PRO A 67 -9.21 -25.49 15.29
C PRO A 67 -9.14 -25.83 13.79
N ALA A 68 -9.82 -26.88 13.33
CA ALA A 68 -9.90 -27.21 11.91
C ALA A 68 -10.99 -26.42 11.15
N GLY A 69 -11.72 -25.56 11.86
CA GLY A 69 -12.75 -24.67 11.33
C GLY A 69 -14.15 -25.30 11.27
N VAL A 70 -15.16 -24.42 11.21
CA VAL A 70 -16.58 -24.78 11.07
C VAL A 70 -17.19 -24.00 9.92
N THR A 71 -17.96 -24.67 9.07
CA THR A 71 -18.67 -24.07 7.94
C THR A 71 -20.18 -24.10 8.19
N LEU A 72 -20.82 -22.93 8.11
CA LEU A 72 -22.27 -22.78 8.26
C LEU A 72 -23.00 -23.30 7.01
N SER A 73 -24.01 -24.15 7.23
CA SER A 73 -24.83 -24.76 6.17
C SER A 73 -26.01 -23.88 5.74
N LYS A 74 -26.59 -23.11 6.66
CA LYS A 74 -27.77 -22.29 6.42
C LYS A 74 -27.82 -21.03 7.29
N SER A 75 -28.63 -20.06 6.89
CA SER A 75 -28.87 -18.83 7.67
C SER A 75 -29.67 -19.10 8.94
N ILE A 76 -29.33 -18.42 10.03
CA ILE A 76 -29.97 -18.60 11.35
C ILE A 76 -30.18 -17.27 12.07
N THR A 77 -31.02 -17.28 13.11
CA THR A 77 -31.15 -16.18 14.08
C THR A 77 -30.48 -16.58 15.39
N LEU A 78 -29.61 -15.70 15.92
CA LEU A 78 -29.03 -15.85 17.25
C LEU A 78 -29.72 -14.91 18.24
N THR A 79 -30.09 -15.43 19.41
CA THR A 79 -30.70 -14.63 20.48
C THR A 79 -29.74 -14.31 21.63
N GLY A 80 -28.67 -15.10 21.77
CA GLY A 80 -27.56 -14.88 22.71
C GLY A 80 -26.22 -14.69 21.99
N THR A 81 -25.15 -15.23 22.55
CA THR A 81 -23.77 -14.99 22.10
C THR A 81 -23.32 -15.93 20.97
N LEU A 82 -22.74 -15.36 19.91
CA LEU A 82 -21.85 -16.06 18.97
C LEU A 82 -20.42 -15.98 19.49
N SER A 83 -19.79 -17.12 19.78
CA SER A 83 -18.42 -17.19 20.31
C SER A 83 -17.52 -17.93 19.32
N VAL A 84 -16.53 -17.26 18.74
CA VAL A 84 -15.49 -17.86 17.90
C VAL A 84 -14.21 -17.90 18.71
N LEU A 85 -13.90 -19.08 19.26
CA LEU A 85 -12.88 -19.25 20.30
C LEU A 85 -11.62 -19.93 19.80
N ASN A 86 -11.74 -20.90 18.89
CA ASN A 86 -10.63 -21.69 18.37
C ASN A 86 -11.00 -22.27 17.00
N GLY A 87 -10.29 -21.83 15.96
CA GLY A 87 -10.55 -22.09 14.54
C GLY A 87 -11.59 -21.17 13.90
N ASP A 88 -11.43 -20.98 12.60
CA ASP A 88 -12.24 -20.04 11.83
C ASP A 88 -13.67 -20.52 11.62
N PHE A 89 -14.60 -19.56 11.55
CA PHE A 89 -16.01 -19.82 11.29
C PHE A 89 -16.42 -19.28 9.92
N ASN A 90 -16.62 -20.17 8.96
CA ASN A 90 -16.99 -19.83 7.59
C ASN A 90 -18.51 -19.70 7.44
N LEU A 91 -19.00 -18.51 7.13
CA LEU A 91 -20.43 -18.25 6.90
C LEU A 91 -20.97 -18.89 5.61
N ASN A 92 -20.10 -19.16 4.63
CA ASN A 92 -20.45 -19.88 3.41
C ASN A 92 -21.69 -19.30 2.70
N GLY A 93 -21.72 -17.99 2.51
CA GLY A 93 -22.84 -17.30 1.86
C GLY A 93 -24.09 -17.08 2.74
N ASN A 94 -24.09 -17.55 3.99
CA ASN A 94 -25.25 -17.46 4.87
C ASN A 94 -25.25 -16.23 5.78
N VAL A 95 -26.44 -15.87 6.26
CA VAL A 95 -26.65 -14.75 7.17
C VAL A 95 -26.93 -15.24 8.58
N ILE A 96 -26.24 -14.65 9.56
CA ILE A 96 -26.60 -14.79 10.98
C ILE A 96 -27.25 -13.48 11.42
N THR A 97 -28.53 -13.55 11.81
CA THR A 97 -29.27 -12.40 12.34
C THR A 97 -29.14 -12.37 13.86
N LEU A 98 -28.55 -11.30 14.40
CA LEU A 98 -28.38 -11.09 15.84
C LEU A 98 -29.61 -10.38 16.43
N GLY A 99 -30.42 -11.13 17.20
CA GLY A 99 -31.58 -10.64 17.95
C GLY A 99 -31.19 -9.64 19.05
N GLU A 100 -32.15 -8.95 19.67
CA GLU A 100 -32.00 -7.71 20.48
C GLU A 100 -30.81 -7.65 21.46
N TYR A 101 -30.47 -8.78 22.10
CA TYR A 101 -29.40 -8.86 23.11
C TYR A 101 -28.22 -9.73 22.67
N ALA A 102 -28.25 -10.25 21.44
CA ALA A 102 -27.19 -11.07 20.90
C ALA A 102 -25.90 -10.27 20.68
N THR A 103 -24.77 -10.91 20.91
CA THR A 103 -23.43 -10.32 20.82
C THR A 103 -22.43 -11.26 20.17
N LEU A 104 -21.41 -10.70 19.53
CA LEU A 104 -20.26 -11.43 19.04
C LEU A 104 -19.10 -11.41 20.06
N VAL A 105 -18.41 -12.54 20.17
CA VAL A 105 -17.13 -12.69 20.89
C VAL A 105 -16.16 -13.42 19.97
N GLU A 106 -15.04 -12.78 19.63
CA GLU A 106 -13.95 -13.36 18.84
C GLU A 106 -12.68 -13.37 19.71
N THR A 107 -11.95 -14.49 19.71
CA THR A 107 -10.61 -14.55 20.27
C THR A 107 -9.57 -14.17 19.20
N PRO A 108 -8.45 -13.53 19.57
CA PRO A 108 -7.42 -13.14 18.60
C PRO A 108 -6.97 -14.31 17.72
N GLY A 109 -6.94 -14.11 16.40
CA GLY A 109 -6.54 -15.13 15.43
C GLY A 109 -7.60 -16.20 15.10
N ASN A 110 -8.83 -16.10 15.61
CA ASN A 110 -9.94 -16.97 15.24
C ASN A 110 -11.08 -16.09 14.72
N ILE A 111 -11.25 -16.07 13.41
CA ILE A 111 -12.09 -15.07 12.75
C ILE A 111 -13.28 -15.69 12.05
N ILE A 112 -14.29 -14.86 11.80
CA ILE A 112 -15.39 -15.21 10.93
C ILE A 112 -14.96 -14.92 9.49
N ILE A 113 -15.09 -15.93 8.62
CA ILE A 113 -14.68 -15.90 7.22
C ILE A 113 -15.87 -16.27 6.31
N GLY A 114 -15.64 -16.29 4.99
CA GLY A 114 -16.58 -16.82 4.01
C GLY A 114 -17.28 -15.75 3.19
N GLY A 115 -17.06 -15.79 1.87
CA GLY A 115 -17.66 -14.86 0.92
C GLY A 115 -19.18 -15.00 0.80
N GLY A 116 -19.84 -13.88 0.51
CA GLY A 116 -21.28 -13.76 0.29
C GLY A 116 -22.19 -13.87 1.53
N GLY A 117 -21.63 -14.07 2.73
CA GLY A 117 -22.38 -14.21 3.99
C GLY A 117 -22.08 -13.09 5.00
N ASN A 118 -23.06 -12.73 5.85
CA ASN A 118 -22.98 -11.58 6.75
C ASN A 118 -23.51 -11.86 8.17
N LEU A 119 -22.96 -11.18 9.17
CA LEU A 119 -23.63 -10.99 10.46
C LEU A 119 -24.48 -9.73 10.40
N THR A 120 -25.76 -9.79 10.74
CA THR A 120 -26.66 -8.64 10.64
C THR A 120 -27.37 -8.37 11.96
N VAL A 121 -27.46 -7.11 12.37
CA VAL A 121 -28.14 -6.66 13.58
C VAL A 121 -28.96 -5.40 13.30
N THR A 122 -30.18 -5.32 13.84
CA THR A 122 -30.99 -4.08 13.81
C THR A 122 -31.25 -3.61 15.24
N ARG A 123 -30.95 -2.34 15.53
CA ARG A 123 -31.17 -1.70 16.84
C ARG A 123 -31.70 -0.28 16.69
N THR A 124 -32.39 0.20 17.73
CA THR A 124 -32.74 1.63 17.84
C THR A 124 -31.60 2.37 18.53
N LEU A 125 -30.95 3.30 17.82
CA LEU A 125 -29.74 4.01 18.25
C LEU A 125 -30.03 5.52 18.37
N ASN A 126 -30.44 5.96 19.56
CA ASN A 126 -30.86 7.35 19.79
C ASN A 126 -29.86 8.19 20.62
N ASP A 127 -29.00 7.56 21.42
CA ASP A 127 -27.92 8.24 22.15
C ASP A 127 -26.60 7.52 21.86
N LEU A 128 -25.76 8.15 21.07
CA LEU A 128 -24.43 7.66 20.71
C LEU A 128 -23.34 8.63 21.18
N THR A 129 -23.62 9.48 22.17
CA THR A 129 -22.68 10.55 22.60
C THR A 129 -21.42 10.01 23.25
N GLN A 130 -21.46 8.79 23.80
CA GLN A 130 -20.30 8.07 24.36
C GLN A 130 -19.65 7.10 23.36
N GLY A 131 -20.26 6.89 22.19
CA GLY A 131 -19.87 5.86 21.23
C GLY A 131 -20.43 4.49 21.59
N GLN A 132 -20.88 3.73 20.59
CA GLN A 132 -21.44 2.39 20.78
C GLN A 132 -20.94 1.42 19.69
N ASN A 133 -20.43 0.27 20.12
CA ASN A 133 -20.15 -0.88 19.25
C ASN A 133 -21.32 -1.86 19.33
N VAL A 134 -22.21 -1.83 18.33
CA VAL A 134 -23.47 -2.57 18.37
C VAL A 134 -23.20 -4.06 18.19
N ALA A 135 -23.70 -4.87 19.14
CA ALA A 135 -23.53 -6.33 19.20
C ALA A 135 -22.06 -6.80 19.12
N ASN A 136 -21.10 -5.93 19.47
CA ASN A 136 -19.66 -6.17 19.35
C ASN A 136 -19.19 -6.55 17.93
N LEU A 137 -19.87 -6.06 16.89
CA LEU A 137 -19.49 -6.39 15.51
C LEU A 137 -18.12 -5.80 15.10
N GLY A 138 -17.61 -4.80 15.82
CA GLY A 138 -16.28 -4.23 15.60
C GLY A 138 -16.29 -2.82 14.98
N LEU A 139 -17.48 -2.22 14.84
CA LEU A 139 -17.67 -0.83 14.43
C LEU A 139 -18.28 -0.02 15.58
N THR A 140 -17.53 0.95 16.09
CA THR A 140 -18.03 1.93 17.06
C THR A 140 -18.48 3.18 16.34
N ILE A 141 -19.71 3.64 16.62
CA ILE A 141 -20.24 4.91 16.09
C ILE A 141 -20.53 5.86 17.25
N LYS A 142 -20.00 7.08 17.17
CA LYS A 142 -20.24 8.16 18.14
C LYS A 142 -20.81 9.39 17.45
N THR A 143 -21.99 9.84 17.85
CA THR A 143 -22.63 11.05 17.33
C THR A 143 -23.65 11.61 18.34
N ALA A 144 -23.87 12.92 18.30
CA ALA A 144 -24.95 13.57 19.04
C ALA A 144 -26.30 13.51 18.31
N VAL A 145 -26.32 13.11 17.04
CA VAL A 145 -27.52 13.00 16.21
C VAL A 145 -28.08 11.59 16.31
N PRO A 146 -29.36 11.40 16.68
CA PRO A 146 -30.00 10.08 16.68
C PRO A 146 -30.00 9.45 15.29
N LEU A 147 -29.56 8.19 15.19
CA LEU A 147 -29.63 7.41 13.95
C LEU A 147 -31.00 6.73 13.78
N GLY A 148 -31.76 6.56 14.86
CA GLY A 148 -33.06 5.88 14.87
C GLY A 148 -32.90 4.36 14.71
N SER A 149 -33.87 3.69 14.07
CA SER A 149 -33.72 2.27 13.73
C SER A 149 -32.59 2.12 12.72
N THR A 150 -31.58 1.34 13.07
CA THR A 150 -30.35 1.18 12.31
C THR A 150 -30.02 -0.29 12.16
N THR A 151 -29.87 -0.74 10.91
CA THR A 151 -29.33 -2.05 10.59
C THR A 151 -27.84 -1.94 10.34
N ILE A 152 -27.05 -2.80 10.97
CA ILE A 152 -25.60 -2.94 10.75
C ILE A 152 -25.35 -4.36 10.29
N ALA A 153 -24.71 -4.53 9.13
CA ALA A 153 -24.24 -5.82 8.67
C ALA A 153 -22.71 -5.81 8.58
N ARG A 154 -22.06 -6.85 9.12
CA ARG A 154 -20.64 -7.14 8.97
C ARG A 154 -20.49 -8.29 7.98
N GLY A 155 -19.83 -8.04 6.85
CA GLY A 155 -19.43 -9.10 5.92
C GLY A 155 -17.93 -9.38 5.99
N ASN A 156 -17.52 -10.56 5.53
CA ASN A 156 -16.13 -11.05 5.58
C ASN A 156 -15.65 -11.53 4.21
N GLU A 157 -15.66 -10.63 3.23
CA GLU A 157 -15.05 -10.81 1.92
C GLU A 157 -14.35 -9.52 1.47
N LEU A 158 -13.28 -9.68 0.69
CA LEU A 158 -12.59 -8.54 0.08
C LEU A 158 -13.57 -7.73 -0.77
N GLN A 159 -13.89 -6.51 -0.32
CA GLN A 159 -14.74 -5.60 -1.06
C GLN A 159 -13.88 -4.73 -1.96
N GLN A 160 -14.31 -4.60 -3.20
CA GLN A 160 -13.77 -3.61 -4.09
C GLN A 160 -14.35 -2.24 -3.70
N ILE A 161 -13.61 -1.47 -2.91
CA ILE A 161 -13.95 -0.11 -2.50
C ILE A 161 -13.96 0.80 -3.73
N ASN A 162 -13.00 0.61 -4.64
CA ASN A 162 -13.05 1.20 -5.97
C ASN A 162 -12.16 0.34 -6.89
N PRO A 163 -12.07 0.64 -8.21
CA PRO A 163 -11.27 -0.15 -9.13
C PRO A 163 -9.86 -0.41 -8.62
N ASN A 164 -9.28 0.53 -7.87
CA ASN A 164 -7.93 0.45 -7.35
C ASN A 164 -7.87 0.45 -5.84
N LYS A 165 -8.82 -0.12 -5.09
CA LYS A 165 -8.71 -0.34 -3.64
C LYS A 165 -9.57 -1.52 -3.24
N ILE A 166 -8.96 -2.49 -2.59
CA ILE A 166 -9.66 -3.63 -1.99
C ILE A 166 -9.63 -3.44 -0.48
N SER A 167 -10.77 -3.64 0.18
CA SER A 167 -10.84 -3.62 1.63
C SER A 167 -10.04 -4.78 2.23
N THR A 168 -9.79 -4.76 3.54
CA THR A 168 -9.59 -6.02 4.28
C THR A 168 -10.83 -6.91 4.12
N PRO A 169 -10.75 -8.20 4.46
CA PRO A 169 -11.91 -9.08 4.36
C PRO A 169 -13.14 -8.53 5.08
N ARG A 170 -12.98 -7.72 6.14
CA ARG A 170 -14.10 -7.13 6.86
C ARG A 170 -14.55 -5.78 6.31
N PHE A 171 -15.86 -5.66 6.08
CA PHE A 171 -16.55 -4.41 5.79
C PHE A 171 -17.84 -4.29 6.63
N PHE A 172 -18.39 -3.08 6.72
CA PHE A 172 -19.66 -2.81 7.40
C PHE A 172 -20.63 -2.09 6.47
N ASP A 173 -21.85 -2.60 6.37
CA ASP A 173 -23.00 -1.91 5.79
C ASP A 173 -23.85 -1.34 6.93
N VAL A 174 -24.16 -0.05 6.88
CA VAL A 174 -24.92 0.65 7.91
C VAL A 174 -26.10 1.36 7.29
N THR A 175 -27.30 1.00 7.70
CA THR A 175 -28.56 1.56 7.18
C THR A 175 -29.34 2.19 8.34
N PRO A 176 -29.05 3.45 8.72
CA PRO A 176 -29.77 4.17 9.76
C PRO A 176 -31.05 4.84 9.21
N THR A 177 -32.01 5.12 10.09
CA THR A 177 -33.21 5.90 9.74
C THR A 177 -32.85 7.35 9.43
N ASN A 178 -31.85 7.91 10.12
CA ASN A 178 -31.33 9.25 9.90
C ASN A 178 -29.83 9.19 9.59
N ASN A 179 -29.44 9.68 8.41
CA ASN A 179 -28.06 9.58 7.89
C ASN A 179 -27.46 10.91 7.42
N GLN A 180 -27.95 12.04 7.94
CA GLN A 180 -27.56 13.37 7.45
C GLN A 180 -27.05 14.25 8.59
N ASN A 181 -26.01 15.03 8.30
CA ASN A 181 -25.37 15.97 9.24
C ASN A 181 -24.98 15.32 10.59
N LEU A 182 -24.56 14.05 10.53
CA LEU A 182 -24.28 13.27 11.73
C LEU A 182 -23.10 13.81 12.53
N ASN A 183 -22.12 14.43 11.88
CA ASN A 183 -20.84 14.81 12.48
C ASN A 183 -20.25 13.67 13.33
N ALA A 184 -20.38 12.44 12.82
CA ALA A 184 -20.06 11.24 13.55
C ALA A 184 -18.55 11.04 13.66
N THR A 185 -18.13 10.40 14.75
CA THR A 185 -16.86 9.70 14.81
C THR A 185 -17.12 8.21 14.61
N VAL A 186 -16.49 7.64 13.59
CA VAL A 186 -16.51 6.20 13.34
C VAL A 186 -15.17 5.61 13.73
N GLU A 187 -15.19 4.47 14.40
CA GLU A 187 -13.99 3.72 14.77
C GLU A 187 -14.16 2.27 14.36
N PHE A 188 -13.24 1.80 13.52
CA PHE A 188 -13.15 0.43 13.04
C PHE A 188 -12.07 -0.27 13.86
N ARG A 189 -12.44 -1.30 14.61
CA ARG A 189 -11.48 -2.18 15.29
C ARG A 189 -11.03 -3.26 14.31
N TYR A 190 -9.74 -3.53 14.21
CA TYR A 190 -9.15 -4.58 13.35
C TYR A 190 -8.36 -5.60 14.16
N ASP A 191 -8.16 -6.80 13.61
CA ASP A 191 -7.20 -7.79 14.07
C ASP A 191 -5.97 -7.81 13.15
N GLU A 192 -4.79 -8.15 13.68
CA GLU A 192 -3.55 -8.23 12.89
C GLU A 192 -3.63 -9.30 11.79
N SER A 193 -4.40 -10.37 12.02
CA SER A 193 -4.65 -11.40 11.01
C SER A 193 -5.49 -10.90 9.82
N GLU A 194 -6.39 -9.95 10.04
CA GLU A 194 -7.28 -9.41 9.00
C GLU A 194 -6.59 -8.42 8.07
N ILE A 195 -5.46 -7.87 8.51
CA ILE A 195 -4.66 -6.91 7.74
C ILE A 195 -3.50 -7.59 7.00
N GLU A 196 -3.37 -8.92 7.07
CA GLU A 196 -2.41 -9.80 6.37
C GLU A 196 -1.01 -9.15 6.16
N GLY A 197 -0.40 -8.71 7.25
CA GLY A 197 0.96 -8.15 7.26
C GLY A 197 1.08 -6.67 6.87
N VAL A 198 -0.03 -5.94 6.69
CA VAL A 198 -0.02 -4.48 6.49
C VAL A 198 0.46 -3.78 7.76
N PRO A 199 1.46 -2.89 7.67
CA PRO A 199 1.79 -2.01 8.76
C PRO A 199 0.58 -1.13 9.13
N GLU A 200 0.23 -1.09 10.41
CA GLU A 200 -0.93 -0.34 10.89
C GLU A 200 -0.92 1.14 10.49
N ALA A 201 0.29 1.73 10.37
CA ALA A 201 0.49 3.10 9.89
C ALA A 201 -0.07 3.36 8.48
N ASP A 202 -0.29 2.31 7.69
CA ASP A 202 -0.78 2.41 6.32
C ASP A 202 -2.29 2.12 6.20
N LEU A 203 -2.98 1.85 7.31
CA LEU A 203 -4.43 1.67 7.29
C LEU A 203 -5.12 3.01 7.08
N ALA A 204 -6.16 3.01 6.24
CA ALA A 204 -7.02 4.17 6.02
C ALA A 204 -8.47 3.75 5.94
N LEU A 205 -9.39 4.56 6.48
CA LEU A 205 -10.84 4.37 6.37
C LEU A 205 -11.37 4.90 5.04
N PHE A 206 -12.36 4.20 4.54
CA PHE A 206 -13.16 4.57 3.37
C PHE A 206 -14.64 4.45 3.72
N ILE A 207 -15.46 5.36 3.21
CA ILE A 207 -16.92 5.26 3.30
C ILE A 207 -17.56 5.30 1.93
N SER A 208 -18.72 4.68 1.77
CA SER A 208 -19.63 4.99 0.65
C SER A 208 -20.94 5.55 1.21
N HIS A 209 -21.56 6.42 0.44
CA HIS A 209 -22.86 7.04 0.78
C HIS A 209 -24.05 6.29 0.17
N ASP A 210 -23.80 5.31 -0.69
CA ASP A 210 -24.86 4.58 -1.38
C ASP A 210 -25.63 3.67 -0.43
N ALA A 211 -26.93 3.92 -0.31
CA ALA A 211 -27.84 3.07 0.43
C ALA A 211 -28.12 1.81 -0.40
N VAL A 212 -27.28 0.78 -0.29
CA VAL A 212 -27.65 -0.55 -0.79
C VAL A 212 -28.84 -1.02 0.05
N ALA A 213 -30.02 -1.04 -0.54
CA ALA A 213 -31.23 -1.49 0.13
C ALA A 213 -31.09 -2.98 0.48
N LEU A 214 -30.91 -3.26 1.78
CA LEU A 214 -31.00 -4.61 2.35
C LEU A 214 -32.47 -5.09 2.35
N ALA A 215 -33.04 -5.32 1.16
CA ALA A 215 -34.39 -5.84 1.03
C ALA A 215 -34.45 -6.89 -0.09
N ASN A 216 -34.38 -8.16 0.33
CA ASN A 216 -34.79 -9.36 -0.42
C ASN A 216 -34.24 -9.48 -1.86
N ALA A 217 -33.05 -10.05 -2.01
CA ALA A 217 -32.67 -10.73 -3.25
C ALA A 217 -32.00 -12.07 -2.91
N ALA A 218 -32.46 -13.11 -3.61
CA ALA A 218 -31.89 -14.46 -3.69
C ALA A 218 -30.35 -14.46 -3.78
N PRO A 219 -29.66 -15.60 -3.45
CA PRO A 219 -28.21 -15.67 -3.38
C PRO A 219 -27.58 -15.00 -4.59
N VAL A 220 -26.78 -13.97 -4.33
CA VAL A 220 -26.11 -13.17 -5.36
C VAL A 220 -25.26 -14.13 -6.18
N LYS A 221 -25.71 -14.39 -7.40
CA LYS A 221 -24.98 -15.20 -8.37
C LYS A 221 -23.78 -14.41 -8.89
N GLY A 222 -22.58 -14.88 -8.55
CA GLY A 222 -21.37 -14.82 -9.38
C GLY A 222 -20.67 -13.47 -9.54
N MET A 223 -19.34 -13.50 -9.37
CA MET A 223 -18.36 -12.39 -9.48
C MET A 223 -18.21 -11.77 -10.89
N ALA A 224 -19.31 -11.44 -11.58
CA ALA A 224 -19.26 -10.87 -12.93
C ALA A 224 -20.00 -9.53 -13.10
N GLN A 225 -20.58 -8.94 -12.05
CA GLN A 225 -21.30 -7.65 -12.18
C GLN A 225 -21.14 -6.67 -11.00
N ILE A 226 -19.94 -6.57 -10.41
CA ILE A 226 -19.54 -5.39 -9.61
C ILE A 226 -18.34 -4.74 -10.31
N ALA A 227 -18.56 -4.32 -11.55
CA ALA A 227 -17.64 -3.46 -12.26
C ALA A 227 -18.28 -2.06 -12.29
N ALA A 228 -17.60 -1.09 -11.65
CA ALA A 228 -17.96 0.32 -11.49
C ALA A 228 -18.89 0.67 -10.32
N ASP A 229 -18.32 0.91 -9.14
CA ASP A 229 -18.93 1.74 -8.10
C ASP A 229 -18.03 2.97 -7.81
N PRO A 230 -18.40 4.19 -8.26
CA PRO A 230 -17.65 5.43 -8.04
C PRO A 230 -17.97 6.14 -6.69
N THR A 231 -18.67 5.51 -5.75
CA THR A 231 -19.28 6.20 -4.59
C THR A 231 -18.48 6.19 -3.29
N TRP A 232 -17.29 5.61 -3.30
CA TRP A 232 -16.44 5.53 -2.12
C TRP A 232 -15.50 6.74 -1.96
N GLU A 233 -15.54 7.34 -0.77
CA GLU A 233 -14.76 8.48 -0.31
C GLU A 233 -13.60 8.01 0.57
N PHE A 234 -12.39 8.56 0.34
CA PHE A 234 -11.23 8.37 1.22
C PHE A 234 -11.34 9.29 2.43
N LEU A 235 -11.27 8.72 3.64
CA LEU A 235 -11.31 9.49 4.88
C LEU A 235 -9.95 9.62 5.57
N GLY A 236 -8.98 8.78 5.22
CA GLY A 236 -7.78 8.56 6.03
C GLY A 236 -8.15 7.95 7.38
N GLY A 237 -7.49 8.34 8.45
CA GLY A 237 -7.88 7.93 9.80
C GLY A 237 -6.73 8.02 10.79
N ASN A 238 -7.05 8.12 12.07
CA ASN A 238 -6.09 8.04 13.15
C ASN A 238 -6.01 6.59 13.63
N VAL A 239 -4.86 5.95 13.44
CA VAL A 239 -4.62 4.57 13.84
C VAL A 239 -4.03 4.54 15.25
N VAL A 240 -4.61 3.71 16.12
CA VAL A 240 -4.18 3.52 17.50
C VAL A 240 -3.80 2.07 17.72
N SER A 241 -2.50 1.79 17.63
CA SER A 241 -1.92 0.44 17.71
C SER A 241 -2.23 -0.30 19.01
N SER A 242 -2.32 0.40 20.14
CA SER A 242 -2.61 -0.22 21.44
C SER A 242 -4.01 -0.80 21.54
N THR A 243 -4.96 -0.23 20.80
CA THR A 243 -6.36 -0.67 20.79
C THR A 243 -6.75 -1.41 19.51
N LYS A 244 -5.83 -1.48 18.52
CA LYS A 244 -6.06 -2.00 17.17
C LYS A 244 -7.27 -1.34 16.51
N THR A 245 -7.33 -0.02 16.58
CA THR A 245 -8.42 0.76 16.03
C THR A 245 -7.93 1.79 15.02
N ILE A 246 -8.77 2.10 14.04
CA ILE A 246 -8.62 3.27 13.18
C ILE A 246 -9.90 4.09 13.27
N SER A 247 -9.76 5.41 13.47
CA SER A 247 -10.89 6.29 13.73
C SER A 247 -10.88 7.54 12.87
N LYS A 248 -12.07 8.05 12.53
CA LYS A 248 -12.26 9.33 11.85
C LYS A 248 -13.46 10.07 12.44
N GLY A 249 -13.24 11.32 12.85
CA GLY A 249 -14.29 12.26 13.24
C GLY A 249 -14.76 13.13 12.06
N GLY A 250 -15.93 13.75 12.21
CA GLY A 250 -16.45 14.71 11.23
C GLY A 250 -17.27 14.09 10.08
N VAL A 251 -17.69 12.82 10.21
CA VAL A 251 -18.39 12.11 9.13
C VAL A 251 -19.85 12.58 9.06
N GLY A 252 -20.25 13.21 7.95
CA GLY A 252 -21.57 13.81 7.77
C GLY A 252 -22.71 12.80 7.55
N GLY A 253 -22.40 11.63 6.98
CA GLY A 253 -23.28 10.52 6.67
C GLY A 253 -22.44 9.36 6.11
N PHE A 254 -22.91 8.13 6.22
CA PHE A 254 -22.23 6.96 5.63
C PHE A 254 -23.18 5.76 5.56
N SER A 255 -23.02 4.94 4.53
CA SER A 255 -23.84 3.74 4.30
C SER A 255 -22.98 2.48 4.28
N ARG A 256 -21.66 2.62 4.11
CA ARG A 256 -20.69 1.52 4.12
C ARG A 256 -19.31 1.98 4.62
N LEU A 257 -18.50 1.11 5.25
CA LEU A 257 -17.16 1.41 5.81
C LEU A 257 -16.14 0.26 5.61
N ALA A 258 -14.88 0.57 5.27
CA ALA A 258 -13.78 -0.40 5.06
C ALA A 258 -12.33 0.21 5.17
N ILE A 259 -11.26 -0.63 5.13
CA ILE A 259 -9.81 -0.22 5.17
C ILE A 259 -8.93 -0.84 4.05
N ALA A 260 -7.89 -0.17 3.43
CA ALA A 260 -7.14 -0.63 2.20
C ALA A 260 -5.58 -0.37 2.09
N ARG A 261 -4.85 -0.91 1.06
CA ARG A 261 -3.35 -0.97 0.84
C ARG A 261 -2.75 -0.38 -0.51
N GLY A 262 -1.44 -0.01 -0.56
CA GLY A 262 -0.42 -0.16 -1.68
C GLY A 262 0.34 1.07 -2.32
N TYR A 263 1.67 0.95 -2.63
CA TYR A 263 2.58 1.91 -3.33
C TYR A 263 2.52 1.82 -4.88
N VAL A 264 2.88 2.90 -5.59
CA VAL A 264 2.94 2.98 -7.08
C VAL A 264 4.35 3.10 -7.64
N LEU A 265 5.28 3.75 -6.93
CA LEU A 265 6.69 3.81 -7.34
C LEU A 265 7.62 3.46 -6.19
N PHE A 266 8.62 2.63 -6.46
CA PHE A 266 9.74 2.38 -5.55
C PHE A 266 11.07 2.44 -6.30
N ALA A 267 12.01 3.26 -5.79
CA ALA A 267 13.37 3.34 -6.33
C ALA A 267 14.45 3.31 -5.25
N ASP A 268 15.52 2.56 -5.47
CA ASP A 268 16.64 2.52 -4.53
C ASP A 268 17.40 3.86 -4.47
N GLU A 269 17.76 4.45 -5.61
CA GLU A 269 18.55 5.68 -5.65
C GLU A 269 17.69 6.95 -5.68
N TYR A 270 16.76 7.06 -6.62
CA TYR A 270 15.89 8.22 -6.69
C TYR A 270 14.60 8.00 -7.49
N VAL A 271 13.60 8.81 -7.16
CA VAL A 271 12.46 9.11 -8.02
C VAL A 271 12.53 10.59 -8.38
N LYS A 272 12.74 10.93 -9.65
CA LYS A 272 12.70 12.30 -10.16
C LYS A 272 11.43 12.47 -11.00
N ILE A 273 10.64 13.48 -10.67
CA ILE A 273 9.41 13.85 -11.37
C ILE A 273 9.54 15.27 -11.88
N ASP A 274 9.43 15.46 -13.20
CA ASP A 274 9.63 16.72 -13.89
C ASP A 274 8.41 17.07 -14.75
N GLY A 275 7.42 17.75 -14.15
CA GLY A 275 6.28 18.26 -14.91
C GLY A 275 5.24 17.23 -15.33
N HIS A 276 5.14 16.10 -14.64
CA HIS A 276 4.12 15.09 -14.93
C HIS A 276 2.70 15.65 -14.72
N LYS A 277 1.72 15.11 -15.46
CA LYS A 277 0.34 15.66 -15.46
C LYS A 277 -0.42 15.29 -14.19
N PHE A 278 -0.36 14.01 -13.83
CA PHE A 278 -1.06 13.45 -12.69
C PHE A 278 -0.45 12.12 -12.29
N SER A 279 -0.32 11.88 -10.98
CA SER A 279 0.05 10.58 -10.44
C SER A 279 -0.79 10.26 -9.21
N GLN A 280 -1.12 8.99 -9.03
CA GLN A 280 -1.79 8.49 -7.85
C GLN A 280 -1.03 7.31 -7.24
N GLY A 281 -1.09 7.16 -5.91
CA GLY A 281 -0.50 6.07 -5.13
C GLY A 281 0.83 6.46 -4.48
N ASP A 282 1.30 5.69 -3.50
CA ASP A 282 2.45 6.12 -2.69
C ASP A 282 3.77 6.01 -3.48
N ILE A 283 4.73 6.90 -3.20
CA ILE A 283 6.09 6.89 -3.77
C ILE A 283 7.10 6.67 -2.67
N HIS A 284 8.02 5.72 -2.89
CA HIS A 284 9.12 5.43 -1.98
C HIS A 284 10.49 5.55 -2.64
N SER A 285 11.49 6.07 -1.92
CA SER A 285 12.89 5.90 -2.30
C SER A 285 13.86 5.68 -1.13
N ASN A 286 14.82 4.76 -1.26
CA ASN A 286 15.93 4.65 -0.29
C ASN A 286 16.93 5.81 -0.41
N GLY A 287 16.89 6.55 -1.50
CA GLY A 287 17.67 7.75 -1.68
C GLY A 287 16.78 8.97 -1.59
N LYS A 288 16.36 9.51 -2.74
CA LYS A 288 15.70 10.81 -2.80
C LYS A 288 14.46 10.83 -3.70
N ILE A 289 13.47 11.62 -3.32
CA ILE A 289 12.33 11.96 -4.16
C ILE A 289 12.45 13.44 -4.53
N ILE A 290 12.40 13.76 -5.81
CA ILE A 290 12.50 15.13 -6.33
C ILE A 290 11.28 15.40 -7.19
N PHE A 291 10.47 16.38 -6.82
CA PHE A 291 9.50 17.01 -7.71
C PHE A 291 10.12 18.32 -8.20
N ASP A 292 10.62 18.33 -9.43
CA ASP A 292 11.35 19.44 -10.05
C ASP A 292 10.38 20.54 -10.54
N LYS A 293 10.96 21.64 -11.03
CA LYS A 293 10.26 22.81 -11.55
C LYS A 293 9.79 22.57 -13.01
N GLY A 294 8.89 21.61 -13.18
CA GLY A 294 8.14 21.41 -14.42
C GLY A 294 6.78 22.12 -14.42
N ASP A 295 5.90 21.74 -15.34
CA ASP A 295 4.48 22.07 -15.26
C ASP A 295 3.88 21.61 -13.92
N ARG A 296 2.79 22.25 -13.47
CA ARG A 296 2.14 22.00 -12.16
C ARG A 296 1.83 20.52 -11.91
N SER A 297 2.77 19.78 -11.32
CA SER A 297 2.60 18.37 -11.00
C SER A 297 1.61 18.19 -9.86
N LYS A 298 0.68 17.25 -10.03
CA LYS A 298 -0.26 16.83 -8.98
C LYS A 298 -0.05 15.36 -8.63
N HIS A 299 0.27 15.11 -7.38
CA HIS A 299 0.39 13.79 -6.79
C HIS A 299 -0.69 13.58 -5.74
N THR A 300 -1.32 12.40 -5.73
CA THR A 300 -2.22 11.96 -4.66
C THR A 300 -1.71 10.65 -4.08
N GLY A 301 -1.21 10.67 -2.86
CA GLY A 301 -0.46 9.58 -2.26
C GLY A 301 0.63 10.09 -1.30
N ASN A 302 1.17 9.19 -0.50
CA ASN A 302 2.25 9.54 0.44
C ASN A 302 3.61 9.50 -0.26
N LEU A 303 4.52 10.38 0.16
CA LEU A 303 5.92 10.37 -0.23
C LEU A 303 6.78 9.92 0.95
N THR A 304 7.64 8.94 0.73
CA THR A 304 8.55 8.45 1.76
C THR A 304 9.95 8.29 1.18
N ALA A 305 10.94 8.99 1.70
CA ALA A 305 12.33 8.80 1.29
C ALA A 305 13.26 8.61 2.49
N VAL A 306 14.19 7.65 2.42
CA VAL A 306 15.15 7.42 3.50
C VAL A 306 16.16 8.57 3.61
N LYS A 307 16.51 9.27 2.52
CA LYS A 307 17.43 10.41 2.58
C LYS A 307 16.72 11.75 2.43
N TYR A 308 16.27 12.08 1.22
CA TYR A 308 15.88 13.45 0.89
C TYR A 308 14.54 13.50 0.15
N ILE A 309 13.71 14.50 0.47
CA ILE A 309 12.59 14.88 -0.39
C ILE A 309 12.73 16.35 -0.73
N ASP A 310 12.65 16.68 -2.01
CA ASP A 310 12.69 18.04 -2.54
C ASP A 310 11.42 18.29 -3.37
N ILE A 311 10.62 19.27 -2.95
CA ILE A 311 9.36 19.63 -3.60
C ILE A 311 9.46 21.09 -4.06
N GLU A 312 9.75 21.27 -5.35
CA GLU A 312 9.82 22.58 -5.97
C GLU A 312 8.46 23.26 -6.11
N LYS A 313 8.50 24.57 -6.38
CA LYS A 313 7.30 25.41 -6.51
C LYS A 313 6.30 24.86 -7.51
N TYR A 314 5.01 25.10 -7.22
CA TYR A 314 3.85 24.74 -8.05
C TYR A 314 3.45 23.28 -8.04
N ASN A 315 4.25 22.42 -7.43
CA ASN A 315 3.90 21.02 -7.21
C ASN A 315 2.89 20.90 -6.05
N THR A 316 1.93 20.00 -6.21
CA THR A 316 0.90 19.70 -5.21
C THR A 316 0.97 18.24 -4.82
N ILE A 317 1.24 17.98 -3.55
CA ILE A 317 1.22 16.65 -2.94
C ILE A 317 -0.01 16.55 -2.05
N ASP A 318 -0.95 15.70 -2.44
CA ASP A 318 -2.13 15.37 -1.67
C ASP A 318 -1.89 14.08 -0.87
N GLY A 319 -1.22 14.21 0.27
CA GLY A 319 -0.77 13.12 1.12
C GLY A 319 0.32 13.53 2.11
N ASN A 320 0.80 12.58 2.91
CA ASN A 320 1.87 12.80 3.88
C ASN A 320 3.26 12.69 3.22
N VAL A 321 4.25 13.37 3.79
CA VAL A 321 5.62 13.45 3.30
C VAL A 321 6.60 13.17 4.44
N TYR A 322 7.37 12.09 4.33
CA TYR A 322 8.33 11.65 5.32
C TYR A 322 9.73 11.54 4.70
N ALA A 323 10.65 12.40 5.14
CA ALA A 323 12.04 12.34 4.69
C ALA A 323 12.95 11.96 5.85
N GLY A 324 13.77 10.93 5.66
CA GLY A 324 14.61 10.39 6.72
C GLY A 324 15.73 11.32 7.16
N ILE A 325 16.18 12.23 6.29
CA ILE A 325 17.24 13.18 6.64
C ILE A 325 16.87 14.63 6.37
N TYR A 326 16.45 15.01 5.16
CA TYR A 326 16.01 16.39 4.90
C TYR A 326 14.79 16.45 4.00
N LEU A 327 13.96 17.45 4.26
CA LEU A 327 12.79 17.82 3.49
C LEU A 327 12.92 19.29 3.08
N ASP A 328 12.97 19.56 1.78
CA ASP A 328 12.94 20.90 1.20
C ASP A 328 11.58 21.06 0.50
N ILE A 329 10.78 22.04 0.94
CA ILE A 329 9.47 22.32 0.34
C ILE A 329 9.48 23.80 -0.01
N SER A 330 9.38 24.09 -1.30
CA SER A 330 9.25 25.45 -1.78
C SER A 330 8.03 26.13 -1.14
N SER A 331 8.15 27.41 -0.79
CA SER A 331 7.03 28.19 -0.23
C SER A 331 5.81 28.33 -1.16
N ARG A 332 5.94 27.88 -2.42
CA ARG A 332 4.90 27.86 -3.44
C ARG A 332 4.50 26.44 -3.87
N ALA A 333 5.01 25.41 -3.19
CA ALA A 333 4.50 24.06 -3.27
C ALA A 333 3.33 23.91 -2.29
N THR A 334 2.49 22.90 -2.49
CA THR A 334 1.38 22.56 -1.58
C THR A 334 1.52 21.12 -1.12
N VAL A 335 1.47 20.89 0.19
CA VAL A 335 1.36 19.57 0.81
C VAL A 335 0.14 19.58 1.70
N THR A 336 -0.82 18.67 1.48
CA THR A 336 -2.09 18.65 2.25
C THR A 336 -2.00 17.83 3.53
N GLY A 337 -1.06 16.88 3.61
CA GLY A 337 -0.82 16.02 4.77
C GLY A 337 0.33 16.49 5.67
N GLU A 338 0.78 15.60 6.55
CA GLU A 338 1.92 15.85 7.43
C GLU A 338 3.23 15.90 6.64
N ALA A 339 4.15 16.77 7.04
CA ALA A 339 5.47 16.92 6.44
C ALA A 339 6.53 16.82 7.53
N VAL A 340 7.26 15.70 7.58
CA VAL A 340 8.20 15.38 8.66
C VAL A 340 9.60 15.14 8.12
N ALA A 341 10.57 15.85 8.71
CA ALA A 341 11.99 15.54 8.62
C ALA A 341 12.74 16.00 9.88
N PRO A 342 13.67 15.20 10.43
CA PRO A 342 13.95 13.83 10.03
C PRO A 342 12.84 12.86 10.48
N ALA A 343 12.50 11.89 9.62
CA ALA A 343 11.56 10.82 9.93
C ALA A 343 12.30 9.46 10.07
N THR A 344 11.80 8.54 10.89
CA THR A 344 12.36 7.19 10.94
C THR A 344 11.83 6.37 9.76
N VAL A 345 12.66 6.20 8.74
CA VAL A 345 12.34 5.46 7.51
C VAL A 345 13.37 4.35 7.30
N ALA A 346 12.91 3.11 7.15
CA ALA A 346 13.79 1.98 6.85
C ALA A 346 14.14 1.91 5.35
N ASN A 347 15.34 1.41 5.04
CA ASN A 347 15.67 1.00 3.68
C ASN A 347 14.89 -0.25 3.27
N ILE A 348 14.50 -0.31 2.01
CA ILE A 348 13.86 -1.45 1.37
C ILE A 348 14.86 -2.13 0.43
N ASN A 349 15.07 -3.43 0.54
CA ASN A 349 15.94 -4.12 -0.42
C ASN A 349 15.20 -4.32 -1.75
N LEU A 350 15.86 -4.01 -2.87
CA LEU A 350 15.38 -4.36 -4.19
C LEU A 350 15.35 -5.89 -4.39
N PRO A 351 14.41 -6.41 -5.19
CA PRO A 351 14.41 -7.81 -5.58
C PRO A 351 15.68 -8.15 -6.35
N THR A 352 16.20 -9.36 -6.16
CA THR A 352 17.36 -9.88 -6.90
C THR A 352 16.90 -11.02 -7.82
N PRO A 353 16.32 -10.71 -9.00
CA PRO A 353 15.83 -11.72 -9.92
C PRO A 353 16.97 -12.58 -10.45
N VAL A 354 16.68 -13.85 -10.72
CA VAL A 354 17.63 -14.82 -11.27
C VAL A 354 16.95 -15.63 -12.37
N PHE A 355 17.35 -15.41 -13.62
CA PHE A 355 16.90 -16.16 -14.78
C PHE A 355 17.91 -16.04 -15.94
N THR A 356 17.75 -16.88 -16.96
CA THR A 356 18.59 -16.90 -18.16
C THR A 356 17.72 -17.04 -19.41
N ALA A 357 18.16 -16.48 -20.53
CA ALA A 357 17.52 -16.63 -21.84
C ALA A 357 18.53 -17.13 -22.89
N PRO A 358 18.07 -17.79 -23.97
CA PRO A 358 18.92 -18.14 -25.11
C PRO A 358 19.65 -16.91 -25.65
N GLN A 359 20.92 -17.05 -26.00
CA GLN A 359 21.73 -15.92 -26.50
C GLN A 359 21.70 -15.84 -28.05
N SER A 360 20.79 -16.55 -28.71
CA SER A 360 20.77 -16.65 -30.18
C SER A 360 19.38 -16.97 -30.72
N GLY A 361 19.06 -16.44 -31.90
CA GLY A 361 17.76 -16.56 -32.56
C GLY A 361 17.00 -15.24 -32.51
N LYS A 362 16.33 -14.89 -33.61
CA LYS A 362 15.57 -13.63 -33.74
C LYS A 362 14.17 -13.93 -34.22
N GLU A 363 13.18 -13.61 -33.39
CA GLU A 363 11.77 -13.61 -33.76
C GLU A 363 11.39 -12.19 -34.18
N ARG A 364 10.89 -12.03 -35.40
CA ARG A 364 10.54 -10.72 -35.96
C ARG A 364 9.04 -10.63 -36.19
N VAL A 365 8.39 -9.69 -35.50
CA VAL A 365 7.01 -9.33 -35.77
C VAL A 365 7.02 -8.30 -36.90
N PRO A 366 6.51 -8.62 -38.10
CA PRO A 366 6.65 -7.74 -39.25
C PRO A 366 5.84 -6.45 -39.09
N LYS A 367 6.30 -5.37 -39.71
CA LYS A 367 5.63 -4.06 -39.76
C LYS A 367 4.15 -4.20 -40.16
N LYS A 368 3.23 -3.70 -39.31
CA LYS A 368 1.76 -3.84 -39.46
C LYS A 368 1.25 -5.29 -39.56
N GLY A 369 2.09 -6.27 -39.29
CA GLY A 369 1.72 -7.68 -39.21
C GLY A 369 1.60 -8.13 -37.77
N SER A 370 1.57 -9.45 -37.57
CA SER A 370 1.45 -10.01 -36.23
C SER A 370 2.18 -11.34 -36.10
N LEU A 371 2.50 -11.68 -34.85
CA LEU A 371 3.12 -12.94 -34.48
C LEU A 371 2.57 -13.37 -33.11
N THR A 372 2.26 -14.64 -32.95
CA THR A 372 1.90 -15.22 -31.65
C THR A 372 3.03 -16.10 -31.17
N LEU A 373 3.51 -15.84 -29.95
CA LEU A 373 4.57 -16.61 -29.32
C LEU A 373 4.03 -17.34 -28.09
N PRO A 374 4.17 -18.68 -27.99
CA PRO A 374 3.86 -19.41 -26.75
C PRO A 374 4.87 -19.06 -25.64
N PRO A 375 4.55 -19.32 -24.37
CA PRO A 375 5.53 -19.22 -23.29
C PRO A 375 6.78 -20.05 -23.58
N GLY A 376 7.95 -19.52 -23.27
CA GLY A 376 9.21 -20.16 -23.61
C GLY A 376 10.42 -19.25 -23.62
N ASN A 377 11.46 -19.72 -24.29
CA ASN A 377 12.80 -19.16 -24.31
C ASN A 377 13.10 -18.53 -25.68
N TYR A 378 13.53 -17.27 -25.70
CA TYR A 378 13.76 -16.48 -26.91
C TYR A 378 15.09 -15.73 -26.83
N GLY A 379 15.78 -15.60 -27.97
CA GLY A 379 16.94 -14.72 -28.09
C GLY A 379 16.49 -13.26 -28.18
N GLU A 380 16.39 -12.76 -29.40
CA GLU A 380 15.87 -11.44 -29.70
C GLU A 380 14.41 -11.54 -30.16
N ILE A 381 13.55 -10.68 -29.63
CA ILE A 381 12.21 -10.42 -30.14
C ILE A 381 12.17 -8.96 -30.59
N GLU A 382 12.02 -8.75 -31.89
CA GLU A 382 11.88 -7.42 -32.50
C GLU A 382 10.44 -7.25 -32.98
N VAL A 383 9.73 -6.29 -32.38
CA VAL A 383 8.38 -5.90 -32.82
C VAL A 383 8.49 -4.66 -33.69
N GLU A 384 8.47 -4.85 -35.01
CA GLU A 384 8.61 -3.73 -35.95
C GLU A 384 7.42 -2.75 -35.87
N SER A 385 7.61 -1.56 -36.46
CA SER A 385 6.64 -0.45 -36.30
C SER A 385 5.20 -0.89 -36.60
N ARG A 386 4.28 -0.64 -35.66
CA ARG A 386 2.86 -1.02 -35.76
C ARG A 386 2.59 -2.52 -35.90
N GLY A 387 3.58 -3.38 -35.66
CA GLY A 387 3.40 -4.82 -35.55
C GLY A 387 2.68 -5.19 -34.25
N THR A 388 2.06 -6.36 -34.19
CA THR A 388 1.37 -6.87 -33.00
C THR A 388 1.93 -8.21 -32.54
N LEU A 389 2.57 -8.22 -31.38
CA LEU A 389 3.01 -9.43 -30.69
C LEU A 389 1.89 -9.95 -29.78
N TYR A 390 1.47 -11.20 -29.97
CA TYR A 390 0.50 -11.87 -29.11
C TYR A 390 1.19 -12.83 -28.14
N LEU A 391 0.95 -12.64 -26.86
CA LEU A 391 1.43 -13.49 -25.76
C LEU A 391 0.24 -14.08 -24.99
N THR A 392 0.42 -15.27 -24.42
CA THR A 392 -0.58 -15.98 -23.62
C THR A 392 0.00 -16.32 -22.25
N SER A 393 -0.87 -16.59 -21.26
CA SER A 393 -0.48 -17.00 -19.89
C SER A 393 0.73 -17.95 -19.83
N GLY A 394 1.75 -17.57 -19.06
CA GLY A 394 2.99 -18.31 -18.86
C GLY A 394 4.24 -17.44 -18.77
N ASP A 395 5.40 -18.09 -18.68
CA ASP A 395 6.70 -17.45 -18.54
C ASP A 395 7.43 -17.33 -19.88
N TYR A 396 7.94 -16.13 -20.15
CA TYR A 396 8.78 -15.80 -21.29
C TYR A 396 10.16 -15.40 -20.78
N PHE A 397 11.20 -16.04 -21.28
CA PHE A 397 12.59 -15.69 -20.99
C PHE A 397 13.24 -15.22 -22.28
N ILE A 398 13.55 -13.93 -22.35
CA ILE A 398 13.96 -13.23 -23.57
C ILE A 398 15.32 -12.59 -23.31
N ASP A 399 16.25 -12.68 -24.25
CA ASP A 399 17.52 -11.96 -24.12
C ASP A 399 17.34 -10.47 -24.41
N GLU A 400 16.72 -10.15 -25.54
CA GLU A 400 16.43 -8.78 -25.99
C GLU A 400 14.98 -8.65 -26.48
N LEU A 401 14.24 -7.68 -25.93
CA LEU A 401 12.89 -7.32 -26.37
C LEU A 401 12.87 -5.85 -26.81
N GLU A 402 12.65 -5.63 -28.10
CA GLU A 402 12.63 -4.30 -28.72
C GLU A 402 11.28 -4.07 -29.40
N CYS A 403 10.69 -2.90 -29.14
CA CYS A 403 9.42 -2.49 -29.75
C CYS A 403 9.59 -1.14 -30.44
N ASP A 404 9.47 -1.13 -31.76
CA ASP A 404 9.50 0.06 -32.61
C ASP A 404 8.25 0.94 -32.44
N ASP A 405 8.28 2.13 -33.06
CA ASP A 405 7.18 3.07 -33.19
C ASP A 405 5.80 2.41 -33.42
N GLY A 406 4.88 2.60 -32.48
CA GLY A 406 3.49 2.15 -32.59
C GLY A 406 3.31 0.64 -32.42
N ALA A 407 4.34 -0.11 -32.03
CA ALA A 407 4.24 -1.54 -31.79
C ALA A 407 3.25 -1.87 -30.67
N VAL A 408 2.59 -3.03 -30.78
CA VAL A 408 1.59 -3.50 -29.83
C VAL A 408 1.99 -4.85 -29.24
N ILE A 409 1.99 -4.96 -27.92
CA ILE A 409 2.05 -6.26 -27.22
C ILE A 409 0.65 -6.56 -26.69
N SER A 410 -0.01 -7.56 -27.27
CA SER A 410 -1.32 -8.05 -26.85
C SER A 410 -1.16 -9.29 -25.97
N ILE A 411 -1.59 -9.20 -24.71
CA ILE A 411 -1.36 -10.20 -23.68
C ILE A 411 -2.70 -10.80 -23.25
N ASP A 412 -2.86 -12.12 -23.40
CA ASP A 412 -4.00 -12.86 -22.89
C ASP A 412 -3.69 -13.48 -21.52
N VAL A 413 -4.35 -12.98 -20.48
CA VAL A 413 -4.25 -13.43 -19.09
C VAL A 413 -5.44 -14.29 -18.66
N ALA A 414 -6.34 -14.67 -19.58
CA ALA A 414 -7.54 -15.44 -19.25
C ALA A 414 -7.24 -16.77 -18.53
N ASN A 415 -6.05 -17.34 -18.75
CA ASN A 415 -5.63 -18.62 -18.20
C ASN A 415 -4.53 -18.51 -17.13
N GLY A 416 -4.27 -17.31 -16.60
CA GLY A 416 -3.24 -17.05 -15.59
C GLY A 416 -2.27 -15.94 -15.96
N PRO A 417 -1.26 -15.69 -15.10
CA PRO A 417 -0.32 -14.58 -15.27
C PRO A 417 0.62 -14.77 -16.46
N VAL A 418 1.17 -13.65 -16.93
CA VAL A 418 2.20 -13.56 -17.97
C VAL A 418 3.42 -12.88 -17.40
N ASN A 419 4.54 -13.60 -17.34
CA ASN A 419 5.80 -13.08 -16.84
C ASN A 419 6.80 -12.94 -17.99
N ILE A 420 7.24 -11.73 -18.25
CA ILE A 420 8.15 -11.36 -19.33
C ILE A 420 9.51 -11.02 -18.69
N ASN A 421 10.42 -11.97 -18.74
CA ASN A 421 11.73 -11.91 -18.09
C ASN A 421 12.80 -11.61 -19.14
N VAL A 422 13.37 -10.41 -19.09
CA VAL A 422 14.28 -9.88 -20.11
C VAL A 422 15.69 -9.73 -19.55
N VAL A 423 16.67 -10.35 -20.21
CA VAL A 423 18.04 -10.43 -19.67
C VAL A 423 18.82 -9.16 -19.98
N SER A 424 19.01 -8.85 -21.26
CA SER A 424 20.04 -7.92 -21.74
C SER A 424 19.48 -6.56 -22.14
N LYS A 425 18.32 -6.52 -22.81
CA LYS A 425 17.74 -5.28 -23.35
C LYS A 425 16.21 -5.28 -23.36
N LEU A 426 15.59 -4.24 -22.79
CA LEU A 426 14.15 -3.96 -22.86
C LEU A 426 13.95 -2.52 -23.30
N GLU A 427 13.50 -2.31 -24.53
CA GLU A 427 13.36 -0.97 -25.11
C GLU A 427 12.00 -0.80 -25.80
N PHE A 428 11.28 0.24 -25.39
CA PHE A 428 10.06 0.69 -26.07
C PHE A 428 10.33 2.07 -26.67
N GLU A 429 10.20 2.16 -28.00
CA GLU A 429 10.19 3.45 -28.69
C GLU A 429 8.84 4.17 -28.44
N LYS A 430 8.45 5.09 -29.32
CA LYS A 430 7.23 5.89 -29.12
C LYS A 430 5.96 5.15 -29.51
N GLU A 431 4.83 5.60 -28.96
CA GLU A 431 3.49 5.09 -29.27
C GLU A 431 3.32 3.58 -29.02
N VAL A 432 4.17 2.95 -28.19
CA VAL A 432 4.08 1.52 -27.90
C VAL A 432 2.88 1.25 -26.99
N GLU A 433 2.07 0.24 -27.32
CA GLU A 433 0.89 -0.13 -26.55
C GLU A 433 0.99 -1.55 -25.98
N ILE A 434 0.71 -1.69 -24.69
CA ILE A 434 0.50 -3.00 -24.05
C ILE A 434 -0.99 -3.18 -23.78
N ASN A 435 -1.61 -4.15 -24.44
CA ASN A 435 -3.04 -4.41 -24.36
C ASN A 435 -3.29 -5.75 -23.65
N ILE A 436 -4.09 -5.76 -22.58
CA ILE A 436 -4.34 -6.97 -21.77
C ILE A 436 -5.79 -7.45 -21.94
N THR A 437 -5.96 -8.74 -22.22
CA THR A 437 -7.26 -9.39 -22.39
C THR A 437 -7.42 -10.55 -21.40
N PRO A 438 -8.58 -10.73 -20.75
CA PRO A 438 -9.75 -9.86 -20.78
C PRO A 438 -9.46 -8.50 -20.12
N GLN A 439 -10.10 -7.47 -20.66
CA GLN A 439 -10.03 -6.13 -20.07
C GLN A 439 -10.69 -6.15 -18.68
N GLY A 440 -10.01 -5.60 -17.70
CA GLY A 440 -10.52 -5.56 -16.33
C GLY A 440 -9.60 -4.77 -15.40
N PRO A 441 -10.10 -4.37 -14.22
CA PRO A 441 -9.32 -3.62 -13.26
C PRO A 441 -8.04 -4.38 -12.87
N ALA A 442 -8.16 -5.64 -12.46
CA ALA A 442 -7.04 -6.47 -11.99
C ALA A 442 -6.15 -7.05 -13.10
N ALA A 443 -6.50 -6.88 -14.38
CA ALA A 443 -5.79 -7.52 -15.50
C ALA A 443 -4.30 -7.11 -15.55
N SER A 444 -4.02 -5.84 -15.25
CA SER A 444 -2.65 -5.31 -15.17
C SER A 444 -1.79 -5.94 -14.07
N ASN A 445 -2.38 -6.51 -13.01
CA ASN A 445 -1.60 -7.21 -11.98
C ASN A 445 -1.05 -8.55 -12.44
N GLN A 446 -1.63 -9.12 -13.51
CA GLN A 446 -1.28 -10.44 -14.01
C GLN A 446 -0.15 -10.38 -15.03
N VAL A 447 0.43 -9.20 -15.27
CA VAL A 447 1.51 -8.99 -16.23
C VAL A 447 2.72 -8.41 -15.50
N THR A 448 3.85 -9.11 -15.59
CA THR A 448 5.10 -8.68 -14.97
C THR A 448 6.21 -8.61 -16.00
N PHE A 449 6.87 -7.46 -16.11
CA PHE A 449 8.13 -7.27 -16.81
C PHE A 449 9.25 -7.27 -15.78
N THR A 450 10.24 -8.15 -15.94
CA THR A 450 11.44 -8.16 -15.09
C THR A 450 12.69 -8.01 -15.95
N THR A 451 13.58 -7.08 -15.60
CA THR A 451 14.88 -6.92 -16.28
C THR A 451 16.05 -7.33 -15.38
N LEU A 452 17.07 -7.96 -15.97
CA LEU A 452 18.23 -8.45 -15.21
C LEU A 452 19.47 -7.56 -15.37
N GLN A 453 20.03 -7.46 -16.57
CA GLN A 453 21.33 -6.81 -16.82
C GLN A 453 21.21 -5.42 -17.42
N HIS A 454 20.05 -5.11 -18.03
CA HIS A 454 19.81 -3.83 -18.66
C HIS A 454 19.96 -2.68 -17.66
N LYS A 455 20.56 -1.57 -18.09
CA LYS A 455 20.90 -0.43 -17.21
C LYS A 455 19.93 0.73 -17.33
N GLU A 456 19.15 0.77 -18.39
CA GLU A 456 18.22 1.86 -18.69
C GLU A 456 17.01 1.27 -19.40
N VAL A 457 15.82 1.34 -18.81
CA VAL A 457 14.57 0.92 -19.45
C VAL A 457 13.82 2.17 -19.89
N LYS A 458 13.79 2.41 -21.19
CA LYS A 458 13.06 3.53 -21.78
C LYS A 458 11.63 3.13 -22.09
N ILE A 459 10.68 3.93 -21.61
CA ILE A 459 9.29 3.91 -22.05
C ILE A 459 9.08 5.15 -22.91
N GLY A 460 9.12 4.99 -24.23
CA GLY A 460 9.11 6.11 -25.18
C GLY A 460 7.81 6.92 -25.19
N ASP A 461 7.90 8.08 -25.84
CA ASP A 461 6.87 9.12 -25.87
C ASP A 461 5.50 8.57 -26.27
N GLU A 462 4.42 9.09 -25.68
CA GLU A 462 3.04 8.73 -26.02
C GLU A 462 2.70 7.23 -25.86
N SER A 463 3.56 6.44 -25.22
CA SER A 463 3.33 5.00 -25.02
C SER A 463 2.29 4.73 -23.93
N PHE A 464 1.53 3.65 -24.08
CA PHE A 464 0.59 3.15 -23.09
C PHE A 464 1.07 1.79 -22.58
N VAL A 465 1.67 1.80 -21.39
CA VAL A 465 2.27 0.62 -20.76
C VAL A 465 1.46 0.22 -19.54
N GLN A 466 1.22 -1.08 -19.38
CA GLN A 466 0.48 -1.64 -18.27
C GLN A 466 1.22 -2.87 -17.73
N GLY A 467 1.25 -3.02 -16.40
CA GLY A 467 1.94 -4.16 -15.77
C GLY A 467 2.85 -3.74 -14.63
N TRP A 468 3.41 -4.75 -13.96
CA TRP A 468 4.53 -4.57 -13.05
C TRP A 468 5.81 -4.40 -13.85
N LEU A 469 6.65 -3.45 -13.48
CA LEU A 469 8.01 -3.32 -14.01
C LEU A 469 9.02 -3.46 -12.87
N ILE A 470 9.78 -4.55 -12.89
CA ILE A 470 10.80 -4.89 -11.91
C ILE A 470 12.16 -4.77 -12.59
N ALA A 471 12.83 -3.64 -12.36
CA ALA A 471 14.09 -3.28 -13.00
C ALA A 471 15.17 -2.89 -11.96
N PRO A 472 15.56 -3.81 -11.05
CA PRO A 472 16.39 -3.50 -9.89
C PRO A 472 17.80 -3.01 -10.24
N ASN A 473 18.26 -3.25 -11.46
CA ASN A 473 19.57 -2.83 -11.94
C ASN A 473 19.53 -1.67 -12.95
N ALA A 474 18.33 -1.19 -13.28
CA ALA A 474 18.12 -0.19 -14.32
C ALA A 474 17.52 1.11 -13.78
N GLU A 475 17.89 2.22 -14.41
CA GLU A 475 17.06 3.41 -14.38
C GLU A 475 15.86 3.21 -15.31
N VAL A 476 14.65 3.48 -14.83
CA VAL A 476 13.44 3.47 -15.66
C VAL A 476 13.11 4.92 -16.02
N ASP A 477 13.02 5.19 -17.31
CA ASP A 477 12.80 6.53 -17.84
C ASP A 477 11.46 6.58 -18.59
N LEU A 478 10.52 7.31 -18.00
CA LEU A 478 9.18 7.51 -18.54
C LEU A 478 9.15 8.81 -19.33
N ARG A 479 9.08 8.71 -20.66
CA ARG A 479 9.16 9.86 -21.57
C ARG A 479 7.84 10.60 -21.71
N GLU A 480 7.91 11.77 -22.34
CA GLU A 480 6.81 12.71 -22.47
C GLU A 480 5.47 12.08 -22.90
N GLU A 481 4.39 12.50 -22.25
CA GLU A 481 3.01 12.11 -22.57
C GLU A 481 2.72 10.59 -22.51
N CYS A 482 3.64 9.76 -22.00
CA CYS A 482 3.35 8.36 -21.78
C CYS A 482 2.37 8.15 -20.61
N VAL A 483 1.67 7.02 -20.65
CA VAL A 483 0.76 6.57 -19.60
C VAL A 483 1.27 5.24 -19.08
N PHE A 484 1.62 5.20 -17.80
CA PHE A 484 1.98 3.98 -17.12
C PHE A 484 0.89 3.58 -16.14
N LYS A 485 0.25 2.44 -16.40
CA LYS A 485 -0.75 1.84 -15.52
C LYS A 485 -0.15 0.65 -14.80
N GLY A 486 0.35 0.88 -13.60
CA GLY A 486 0.86 -0.18 -12.76
C GLY A 486 1.79 0.26 -11.65
N SER A 487 2.77 -0.58 -11.36
CA SER A 487 3.79 -0.37 -10.33
C SER A 487 5.18 -0.54 -10.91
N ILE A 488 6.10 0.34 -10.48
CA ILE A 488 7.51 0.30 -10.91
C ILE A 488 8.41 0.12 -9.69
N VAL A 489 9.32 -0.85 -9.79
CA VAL A 489 10.41 -1.09 -8.85
C VAL A 489 11.71 -1.00 -9.61
N ALA A 490 12.56 -0.04 -9.29
CA ALA A 490 13.78 0.17 -10.07
C ALA A 490 14.99 0.62 -9.24
N LYS A 491 16.16 0.63 -9.87
CA LYS A 491 17.32 1.30 -9.29
C LYS A 491 17.06 2.81 -9.17
N ALA A 492 16.55 3.41 -10.24
CA ALA A 492 16.15 4.81 -10.29
C ALA A 492 14.94 4.97 -11.20
N ILE A 493 14.13 6.01 -10.98
CA ILE A 493 12.97 6.32 -11.81
C ILE A 493 13.03 7.80 -12.18
N SER A 494 12.96 8.08 -13.48
CA SER A 494 12.80 9.42 -14.04
C SER A 494 11.45 9.52 -14.74
N VAL A 495 10.73 10.61 -14.50
CA VAL A 495 9.41 10.88 -15.06
C VAL A 495 9.43 12.25 -15.71
N GLU A 496 9.28 12.28 -17.03
CA GLU A 496 9.27 13.50 -17.84
C GLU A 496 7.90 14.19 -17.86
N GLU A 497 7.77 15.20 -18.72
CA GLU A 497 6.62 16.08 -18.76
C GLU A 497 5.33 15.35 -19.18
N LYS A 498 4.22 15.75 -18.56
CA LYS A 498 2.86 15.29 -18.87
C LYS A 498 2.61 13.78 -18.76
N VAL A 499 3.56 13.01 -18.22
CA VAL A 499 3.36 11.59 -17.91
C VAL A 499 2.16 11.42 -16.97
N ILE A 500 1.39 10.36 -17.21
CA ILE A 500 0.30 9.95 -16.33
C ILE A 500 0.67 8.63 -15.66
N LEU A 501 0.71 8.64 -14.33
CA LEU A 501 0.92 7.44 -13.52
C LEU A 501 -0.38 7.05 -12.85
N VAL A 502 -0.84 5.84 -13.14
CA VAL A 502 -2.05 5.29 -12.55
C VAL A 502 -1.69 3.98 -11.86
N PRO A 503 -2.10 3.77 -10.59
CA PRO A 503 -1.90 2.49 -9.93
C PRO A 503 -2.58 1.37 -10.72
N HIS A 504 -2.08 0.16 -10.53
CA HIS A 504 -2.88 -1.04 -10.75
C HIS A 504 -4.19 -0.99 -9.96
N SER A 505 -5.11 -1.85 -10.34
CA SER A 505 -6.15 -2.27 -9.41
C SER A 505 -5.59 -3.23 -8.37
N TYR A 506 -4.95 -2.73 -7.29
CA TYR A 506 -4.12 -3.45 -6.31
C TYR A 506 -4.30 -4.99 -6.22
N THR A 507 -3.22 -5.73 -6.51
CA THR A 507 -2.86 -6.94 -5.78
C THR A 507 -1.40 -6.84 -5.31
N SER A 508 -1.04 -7.73 -4.40
CA SER A 508 0.00 -7.64 -3.39
C SER A 508 1.45 -7.67 -3.87
N ASP A 509 2.35 -7.36 -2.91
CA ASP A 509 3.76 -7.75 -2.84
C ASP A 509 4.83 -6.77 -3.34
N LEU A 510 4.84 -5.56 -2.76
CA LEU A 510 6.11 -4.86 -2.53
C LEU A 510 6.41 -4.73 -1.03
N PRO A 511 7.67 -4.94 -0.62
CA PRO A 511 8.09 -4.67 0.75
C PRO A 511 7.89 -3.18 1.05
N ARG A 512 7.12 -2.87 2.09
CA ARG A 512 7.03 -1.53 2.66
C ARG A 512 8.06 -1.39 3.79
N PRO A 513 8.69 -0.22 3.99
CA PRO A 513 9.44 0.05 5.20
C PRO A 513 8.46 0.35 6.34
N LYS A 514 8.74 -0.23 7.50
CA LYS A 514 8.02 0.11 8.73
C LYS A 514 8.34 1.56 9.10
N LEU A 515 7.34 2.45 9.04
CA LEU A 515 7.38 3.70 9.78
C LEU A 515 7.07 3.37 11.24
N SER A 516 8.07 3.38 12.12
CA SER A 516 7.84 3.21 13.55
C SER A 516 7.38 4.55 14.14
N ALA A 517 6.07 4.73 14.28
CA ALA A 517 5.55 5.75 15.17
C ALA A 517 5.60 5.23 16.62
N SER A 518 6.13 6.07 17.52
CA SER A 518 6.26 5.90 18.97
C SER A 518 7.37 4.95 19.47
N GLY A 519 8.45 5.57 19.94
CA GLY A 519 9.50 4.96 20.75
C GLY A 519 10.68 5.89 20.88
N GLU A 520 10.86 6.51 22.05
CA GLU A 520 12.15 7.05 22.47
C GLU A 520 13.18 5.92 22.35
N VAL A 521 14.03 5.98 21.33
CA VAL A 521 15.19 5.12 21.19
C VAL A 521 16.36 6.03 20.84
N ASP A 522 17.39 5.88 21.65
CA ASP A 522 18.67 6.59 21.69
C ASP A 522 19.15 7.05 20.31
N ALA A 523 19.55 8.32 20.22
CA ALA A 523 20.07 8.92 19.00
C ALA A 523 21.36 8.20 18.58
N THR A 524 21.24 7.16 17.76
CA THR A 524 22.35 6.70 16.96
C THR A 524 22.68 7.81 15.97
N GLU A 525 23.73 8.56 16.29
CA GLU A 525 24.30 9.56 15.40
C GLU A 525 24.39 8.97 13.99
N VAL A 526 23.78 9.65 13.02
CA VAL A 526 23.94 9.34 11.60
C VAL A 526 25.42 9.50 11.28
N THR A 527 26.18 8.40 11.35
CA THR A 527 27.60 8.38 11.03
C THR A 527 27.76 8.64 9.54
N ILE A 528 28.19 9.85 9.20
CA ILE A 528 28.68 10.18 7.86
C ILE A 528 29.96 9.38 7.65
N THR A 529 29.95 8.43 6.71
CA THR A 529 31.12 7.57 6.43
C THR A 529 32.04 8.15 5.35
N ASP A 530 31.54 9.05 4.51
CA ASP A 530 32.23 9.51 3.30
C ASP A 530 32.33 11.04 3.18
N TYR A 531 33.41 11.48 2.55
CA TYR A 531 33.57 12.86 2.09
C TYR A 531 32.77 13.06 0.79
N GLU A 532 31.84 14.02 0.78
CA GLU A 532 31.04 14.34 -0.41
C GLU A 532 31.04 15.84 -0.67
N LEU A 533 31.15 16.25 -1.93
CA LEU A 533 30.82 17.60 -2.39
C LEU A 533 29.72 17.47 -3.44
N SER A 534 28.51 17.93 -3.11
CA SER A 534 27.34 17.81 -3.98
C SER A 534 27.35 18.90 -5.06
N GLN A 535 26.56 18.69 -6.12
CA GLN A 535 26.33 19.72 -7.12
C GLN A 535 25.63 20.93 -6.48
N ASN A 536 26.14 22.14 -6.70
CA ASN A 536 25.50 23.37 -6.24
C ASN A 536 24.09 23.49 -6.84
N TYR A 537 23.13 23.93 -6.04
CA TYR A 537 21.76 24.12 -6.49
C TYR A 537 21.22 25.48 -6.03
N PRO A 538 20.58 26.26 -6.92
CA PRO A 538 20.39 25.99 -8.36
C PRO A 538 21.71 26.03 -9.18
N ASN A 539 21.72 25.43 -10.38
CA ASN A 539 22.79 25.54 -11.39
C ASN A 539 22.21 25.31 -12.82
N PRO A 540 22.09 26.34 -13.69
CA PRO A 540 22.56 27.71 -13.52
C PRO A 540 21.82 28.46 -12.40
N PHE A 541 22.44 29.49 -11.81
CA PHE A 541 21.85 30.26 -10.71
C PHE A 541 21.88 31.78 -10.93
N ASN A 542 20.93 32.49 -10.30
CA ASN A 542 20.82 33.95 -10.26
C ASN A 542 20.04 34.43 -9.01
N PRO A 543 20.58 35.26 -8.09
CA PRO A 543 21.99 35.59 -7.90
C PRO A 543 22.72 34.60 -6.98
N SER A 544 22.01 33.67 -6.32
CA SER A 544 22.58 32.79 -5.29
C SER A 544 22.42 31.30 -5.56
N THR A 545 23.38 30.51 -5.08
CA THR A 545 23.36 29.04 -5.11
C THR A 545 23.84 28.48 -3.77
N THR A 546 23.37 27.29 -3.42
CA THR A 546 23.75 26.57 -2.21
C THR A 546 24.71 25.45 -2.57
N ILE A 547 25.88 25.43 -1.93
CA ILE A 547 26.89 24.39 -2.04
C ILE A 547 26.83 23.53 -0.78
N ARG A 548 26.53 22.23 -0.96
CA ARG A 548 26.39 21.25 0.14
C ARG A 548 27.57 20.28 0.12
N PHE A 549 28.07 19.91 1.30
CA PHE A 549 29.14 18.93 1.45
C PHE A 549 29.04 18.18 2.79
N SER A 550 29.60 16.97 2.85
CA SER A 550 29.69 16.16 4.07
C SER A 550 31.14 15.85 4.41
N ILE A 551 31.46 15.83 5.70
CA ILE A 551 32.76 15.38 6.21
C ILE A 551 32.55 14.30 7.28
N PRO A 552 33.16 13.11 7.14
CA PRO A 552 32.97 11.98 8.04
C PRO A 552 33.70 12.16 9.38
N GLN A 553 34.70 13.03 9.41
CA GLN A 553 35.49 13.34 10.59
C GLN A 553 35.72 14.85 10.66
N ALA A 554 35.82 15.37 11.88
CA ALA A 554 36.15 16.78 12.09
C ALA A 554 37.53 17.09 11.47
N GLY A 555 37.66 18.23 10.81
CA GLY A 555 38.88 18.56 10.07
C GLY A 555 38.91 19.99 9.57
N ALA A 556 40.07 20.39 9.04
CA ALA A 556 40.24 21.70 8.43
C ALA A 556 39.59 21.71 7.05
N VAL A 557 38.50 22.48 6.90
CA VAL A 557 37.73 22.63 5.67
C VAL A 557 38.09 23.94 4.98
N GLN A 558 38.35 23.84 3.68
CA GLN A 558 38.45 24.98 2.78
C GLN A 558 37.49 24.79 1.61
N LEU A 559 36.49 25.68 1.50
CA LEU A 559 35.59 25.77 0.34
C LEU A 559 35.83 27.10 -0.36
N ALA A 560 36.29 27.07 -1.60
CA ALA A 560 36.62 28.27 -2.38
C ALA A 560 36.07 28.19 -3.81
N ILE A 561 35.69 29.35 -4.34
CA ILE A 561 35.22 29.59 -5.69
C ILE A 561 36.39 30.09 -6.54
N TYR A 562 36.50 29.59 -7.77
CA TYR A 562 37.51 29.93 -8.75
C TYR A 562 36.85 30.29 -10.08
N ASN A 563 37.47 31.19 -10.84
CA ASN A 563 37.11 31.40 -12.23
C ASN A 563 37.75 30.33 -13.13
N ILE A 564 37.43 30.36 -14.43
CA ILE A 564 37.94 29.37 -15.40
C ILE A 564 39.47 29.41 -15.60
N THR A 565 40.13 30.53 -15.27
CA THR A 565 41.60 30.64 -15.31
C THR A 565 42.26 30.15 -14.01
N GLY A 566 41.48 29.66 -13.04
CA GLY A 566 41.97 29.12 -11.78
C GLY A 566 42.28 30.17 -10.72
N GLN A 567 41.90 31.44 -10.91
CA GLN A 567 42.04 32.48 -9.89
C GLN A 567 40.92 32.34 -8.84
N GLU A 568 41.28 32.41 -7.56
CA GLU A 568 40.34 32.39 -6.45
C GLU A 568 39.48 33.66 -6.47
N VAL A 569 38.18 33.49 -6.62
CA VAL A 569 37.16 34.55 -6.68
C VAL A 569 36.65 34.86 -5.28
N ARG A 570 36.33 33.80 -4.52
CA ARG A 570 35.81 33.93 -3.16
C ARG A 570 36.10 32.72 -2.32
N ARG A 571 36.48 32.92 -1.05
CA ARG A 571 36.52 31.85 -0.06
C ARG A 571 35.23 31.85 0.74
N LEU A 572 34.51 30.73 0.73
CA LEU A 572 33.24 30.59 1.44
C LEU A 572 33.43 29.98 2.83
N VAL A 573 34.38 29.06 2.97
CA VAL A 573 34.74 28.42 4.24
C VAL A 573 36.26 28.33 4.37
N SER A 574 36.77 28.64 5.55
CA SER A 574 38.18 28.50 5.91
C SER A 574 38.32 28.28 7.41
N GLY A 575 38.31 27.04 7.88
CA GLY A 575 38.43 26.74 9.30
C GLY A 575 38.16 25.29 9.66
N ALA A 576 38.26 24.96 10.95
CA ALA A 576 37.88 23.65 11.45
C ALA A 576 36.35 23.51 11.46
N MET A 577 35.84 22.38 10.97
CA MET A 577 34.42 22.03 11.04
C MET A 577 34.28 20.64 11.68
N ASN A 578 33.18 20.44 12.43
CA ASN A 578 32.85 19.15 13.01
C ASN A 578 32.41 18.14 11.94
N ALA A 579 32.56 16.85 12.23
CA ALA A 579 31.95 15.79 11.45
C ALA A 579 30.46 16.08 11.24
N GLY A 580 29.95 15.86 10.04
CA GLY A 580 28.57 16.17 9.69
C GLY A 580 28.41 16.79 8.31
N ARG A 581 27.16 17.19 8.03
CA ARG A 581 26.78 17.84 6.77
C ARG A 581 26.78 19.35 6.94
N HIS A 582 27.26 20.03 5.91
CA HIS A 582 27.45 21.47 5.88
C HIS A 582 26.85 22.05 4.60
N SER A 583 26.30 23.26 4.70
CA SER A 583 25.65 23.96 3.60
C SER A 583 26.09 25.42 3.61
N VAL A 584 26.51 25.93 2.45
CA VAL A 584 27.05 27.29 2.32
C VAL A 584 26.51 27.95 1.06
N VAL A 585 26.01 29.16 1.21
CA VAL A 585 25.44 29.95 0.10
C VAL A 585 26.52 30.82 -0.53
N TRP A 586 26.59 30.82 -1.87
CA TRP A 586 27.31 31.83 -2.65
C TRP A 586 26.32 32.74 -3.36
N ASP A 587 26.48 34.06 -3.23
CA ASP A 587 25.58 35.10 -3.77
C ASP A 587 26.12 35.78 -5.04
N GLY A 588 27.06 35.12 -5.75
CA GLY A 588 27.61 35.65 -7.00
C GLY A 588 28.53 36.87 -6.81
N LYS A 589 29.11 37.06 -5.61
CA LYS A 589 30.09 38.13 -5.33
C LYS A 589 31.47 37.58 -5.03
N ASP A 590 32.50 38.37 -5.31
CA ASP A 590 33.89 38.12 -4.94
C ASP A 590 34.21 38.48 -3.47
N ASN A 591 35.46 38.34 -3.06
CA ASN A 591 35.94 38.70 -1.71
C ASN A 591 35.81 40.21 -1.38
N SER A 592 35.68 41.10 -2.38
CA SER A 592 35.46 42.53 -2.18
C SER A 592 33.98 42.92 -2.09
N GLY A 593 33.08 41.94 -2.20
CA GLY A 593 31.64 42.16 -2.21
C GLY A 593 31.10 42.67 -3.55
N GLN A 594 31.90 42.63 -4.62
CA GLN A 594 31.47 43.02 -5.96
C GLN A 594 30.89 41.82 -6.71
N SER A 595 29.79 42.03 -7.45
CA SER A 595 29.21 40.99 -8.29
C SER A 595 30.17 40.58 -9.40
N VAL A 596 30.34 39.28 -9.58
CA VAL A 596 31.18 38.74 -10.66
C VAL A 596 30.40 38.70 -11.99
N PRO A 597 31.05 38.61 -13.16
CA PRO A 597 30.34 38.47 -14.44
C PRO A 597 29.61 37.12 -14.58
N SER A 598 28.54 37.06 -15.40
CA SER A 598 27.96 35.78 -15.84
C SER A 598 29.03 34.90 -16.46
N GLY A 599 29.02 33.60 -16.19
CA GLY A 599 30.01 32.68 -16.71
C GLY A 599 30.14 31.38 -15.93
N ILE A 600 31.12 30.57 -16.31
CA ILE A 600 31.44 29.31 -15.64
C ILE A 600 32.44 29.58 -14.51
N TYR A 601 32.13 29.02 -13.35
CA TYR A 601 32.97 29.04 -12.16
C TYR A 601 33.19 27.60 -11.67
N LEU A 602 34.26 27.40 -10.92
CA LEU A 602 34.57 26.15 -10.24
C LEU A 602 34.50 26.37 -8.73
N TYR A 603 34.03 25.40 -7.98
CA TYR A 603 34.17 25.39 -6.52
C TYR A 603 34.91 24.14 -6.09
N ARG A 604 35.82 24.32 -5.13
CA ARG A 604 36.68 23.25 -4.63
C ARG A 604 36.53 23.14 -3.13
N LEU A 605 36.22 21.93 -2.69
CA LEU A 605 36.27 21.52 -1.30
C LEU A 605 37.62 20.82 -1.05
N ARG A 606 38.32 21.26 -0.02
CA ARG A 606 39.48 20.58 0.53
C ARG A 606 39.25 20.30 2.01
N VAL A 607 39.35 19.04 2.41
CA VAL A 607 39.23 18.61 3.80
C VAL A 607 40.29 17.54 4.05
N ASN A 608 41.25 17.82 4.92
CA ASN A 608 42.42 16.94 5.13
C ASN A 608 43.09 16.61 3.77
N ASP A 609 43.15 15.33 3.40
CA ASP A 609 43.70 14.84 2.12
C ASP A 609 42.66 14.76 0.98
N PHE A 610 41.36 14.95 1.27
CA PHE A 610 40.30 14.94 0.27
C PHE A 610 40.23 16.28 -0.47
N VAL A 611 40.28 16.23 -1.80
CA VAL A 611 40.06 17.39 -2.68
C VAL A 611 39.04 17.02 -3.74
N HIS A 612 37.92 17.75 -3.80
CA HIS A 612 36.91 17.58 -4.85
C HIS A 612 36.56 18.94 -5.47
N THR A 613 36.43 18.97 -6.79
CA THR A 613 36.11 20.20 -7.55
C THR A 613 34.89 19.93 -8.42
N ARG A 614 33.95 20.87 -8.44
CA ARG A 614 32.78 20.85 -9.32
C ARG A 614 32.61 22.19 -10.05
N LYS A 615 31.89 22.16 -11.16
CA LYS A 615 31.59 23.33 -12.00
C LYS A 615 30.20 23.90 -11.69
N MET A 616 30.04 25.20 -11.89
CA MET A 616 28.76 25.90 -11.79
C MET A 616 28.65 27.02 -12.82
N SER A 617 27.44 27.36 -13.22
CA SER A 617 27.11 28.38 -14.20
C SER A 617 26.35 29.51 -13.51
N PHE A 618 26.92 30.71 -13.54
CA PHE A 618 26.29 31.92 -13.02
C PHE A 618 25.67 32.72 -14.18
N VAL A 619 24.43 33.15 -14.03
CA VAL A 619 23.71 33.98 -15.01
C VAL A 619 23.18 35.21 -14.31
N LYS A 620 23.53 36.39 -14.81
CA LYS A 620 23.03 37.69 -14.33
C LYS A 620 21.76 38.11 -15.06
#